data_AF-Q8BZL2-F1
#
_entry.id   AF-Q8BZL2-F1
#
_cell.length_a   1.000
_cell.length_b   1.000
_cell.length_c   1.000
_cell.angle_alpha   90.00
_cell.angle_beta   90.00
_cell.angle_gamma   90.00
#
_symmetry.space_group_name_H-M   'P 1'
#
loop_
_entity.id
_entity.type
_entity.pdbx_description
1 polymer ?
#
loop_
_entity_poly.entity_id
_entity_poly.type
_entity_poly.pdbx_seq_one_letter_code
_entity_poly.pdbx_strand_id
1 'polypeptide(L)'
;FFNKFIGKPAPKTIHFPSGQTLDVFEAAELYQKEGIPLIILAGKKYGSGNSRDWAAKGPYLLGVKAVLAESYEKIHKDHLIGIGIAPLEFLPGENADSLGLSGREVFSLSFPEELFPGITLNIKTSTGKEFSVIASFANDVEITLYKHGGLLNFVARKFL
;
A
#
# COMPACT_ATOMS: atom_id res chain seq x y z
N PHE A 1 -6.87 2.94 -16.89
CA PHE A 1 -5.88 3.36 -15.87
C PHE A 1 -5.93 4.87 -15.76
N PHE A 2 -6.27 5.42 -14.59
CA PHE A 2 -6.32 6.87 -14.35
C PHE A 2 -5.47 7.16 -13.11
N ASN A 3 -4.37 7.89 -13.28
CA ASN A 3 -3.50 8.32 -12.19
C ASN A 3 -3.76 9.80 -11.90
N LYS A 4 -4.19 10.14 -10.67
CA LYS A 4 -4.50 11.53 -10.28
C LYS A 4 -3.30 12.47 -10.47
N PHE A 5 -2.06 12.00 -10.38
CA PHE A 5 -0.87 12.83 -10.65
C PHE A 5 -0.74 13.28 -12.11
N ILE A 6 -1.27 12.50 -13.04
CA ILE A 6 -1.17 12.75 -14.49
C ILE A 6 -2.40 13.51 -15.01
N GLY A 7 -3.55 13.40 -14.34
CA GLY A 7 -4.79 14.10 -14.69
C GLY A 7 -5.50 13.55 -15.94
N LYS A 8 -4.92 12.57 -16.63
CA LYS A 8 -5.50 11.89 -17.80
C LYS A 8 -5.21 10.39 -17.77
N PRO A 9 -5.98 9.55 -18.48
CA PRO A 9 -5.71 8.12 -18.57
C PRO A 9 -4.34 7.84 -19.21
N ALA A 10 -3.39 7.33 -18.42
CA ALA A 10 -2.06 6.94 -18.88
C ALA A 10 -1.44 5.93 -17.90
N PRO A 11 -0.64 4.96 -18.36
CA PRO A 11 0.11 4.03 -17.51
C PRO A 11 1.40 4.64 -16.94
N LYS A 12 1.34 5.93 -16.56
CA LYS A 12 2.49 6.74 -16.15
C LYS A 12 2.33 7.28 -14.73
N THR A 13 3.43 7.67 -14.12
CA THR A 13 3.46 8.40 -12.84
C THR A 13 4.61 9.40 -12.82
N ILE A 14 4.74 10.13 -11.71
CA ILE A 14 5.79 11.12 -11.51
C ILE A 14 6.81 10.51 -10.53
N HIS A 15 8.07 10.47 -10.92
CA HIS A 15 9.16 10.25 -9.99
C HIS A 15 9.44 11.57 -9.26
N PHE A 16 8.99 11.70 -8.01
CA PHE A 16 8.99 12.99 -7.31
C PHE A 16 10.38 13.59 -7.10
N PRO A 17 11.42 12.83 -6.74
CA PRO A 17 12.76 13.38 -6.58
C PRO A 17 13.31 14.06 -7.84
N SER A 18 13.03 13.49 -9.03
CA SER A 18 13.50 14.06 -10.31
C SER A 18 12.48 14.95 -11.02
N GLY A 19 11.21 14.90 -10.62
CA GLY A 19 10.10 15.59 -11.28
C GLY A 19 9.68 14.99 -12.63
N GLN A 20 10.30 13.89 -13.07
CA GLN A 20 10.06 13.30 -14.39
C GLN A 20 8.76 12.49 -14.41
N THR A 21 8.03 12.58 -15.52
CA THR A 21 6.90 11.69 -15.81
C THR A 21 7.39 10.47 -16.59
N LEU A 22 7.28 9.28 -15.97
CA LEU A 22 7.82 8.02 -16.47
C LEU A 22 6.73 6.95 -16.50
N ASP A 23 7.01 5.81 -17.14
CA ASP A 23 6.16 4.63 -16.94
C ASP A 23 6.24 4.18 -15.47
N VAL A 24 5.16 3.59 -14.96
CA VAL A 24 5.08 3.20 -13.53
C VAL A 24 6.22 2.27 -13.12
N PHE A 25 6.61 1.35 -14.01
CA PHE A 25 7.73 0.43 -13.78
C PHE A 25 9.06 1.18 -13.66
N GLU A 26 9.35 2.11 -14.58
CA GLU A 26 10.59 2.89 -14.60
C GLU A 26 10.71 3.77 -13.35
N ALA A 27 9.62 4.43 -12.94
CA ALA A 27 9.59 5.22 -11.72
C ALA A 27 9.85 4.35 -10.48
N ALA A 28 9.25 3.16 -10.41
CA ALA A 28 9.48 2.22 -9.32
C ALA A 28 10.94 1.72 -9.27
N GLU A 29 11.55 1.46 -10.42
CA GLU A 29 12.96 1.08 -10.52
C GLU A 29 13.90 2.17 -9.96
N LEU A 30 13.61 3.44 -10.23
CA LEU A 30 14.38 4.55 -9.66
C LEU A 30 14.26 4.60 -8.14
N TYR A 31 13.03 4.54 -7.60
CA TYR A 31 12.83 4.51 -6.15
C TYR A 31 13.51 3.32 -5.47
N GLN A 32 13.53 2.15 -6.12
CA GLN A 32 14.27 0.98 -5.61
C GLN A 32 15.78 1.23 -5.57
N LYS A 33 16.37 1.83 -6.61
CA LYS A 33 17.80 2.21 -6.64
C LYS A 33 18.14 3.24 -5.57
N GLU A 34 17.19 4.12 -5.25
CA GLU A 34 17.31 5.14 -4.20
C GLU A 34 17.02 4.60 -2.79
N GLY A 35 16.57 3.35 -2.66
CA GLY A 35 16.21 2.76 -1.37
C GLY A 35 14.96 3.35 -0.73
N ILE A 36 14.09 3.99 -1.51
CA ILE A 36 12.88 4.65 -1.04
C ILE A 36 11.69 3.69 -1.12
N PRO A 37 11.01 3.37 0.00
CA PRO A 37 9.83 2.51 -0.02
C PRO A 37 8.62 3.22 -0.65
N LEU A 38 7.75 2.43 -1.29
CA LEU A 38 6.56 2.95 -1.97
C LEU A 38 5.27 2.58 -1.24
N ILE A 39 4.28 3.46 -1.33
CA ILE A 39 2.89 3.18 -0.98
C ILE A 39 1.97 3.56 -2.14
N ILE A 40 0.74 3.05 -2.14
CA ILE A 40 -0.32 3.43 -3.09
C ILE A 40 -1.45 4.11 -2.32
N LEU A 41 -1.93 5.25 -2.80
CA LEU A 41 -3.20 5.85 -2.38
C LEU A 41 -4.32 5.42 -3.34
N ALA A 42 -5.45 4.95 -2.81
CA ALA A 42 -6.58 4.48 -3.58
C ALA A 42 -7.92 4.94 -3.00
N GLY A 43 -8.96 4.93 -3.84
CA GLY A 43 -10.33 5.23 -3.42
C GLY A 43 -11.07 3.98 -2.92
N LYS A 44 -12.39 3.95 -3.18
CA LYS A 44 -13.27 2.85 -2.77
C LYS A 44 -13.10 1.59 -3.62
N LYS A 45 -13.38 0.43 -3.02
CA LYS A 45 -13.39 -0.89 -3.67
C LYS A 45 -12.09 -1.19 -4.44
N TYR A 46 -10.94 -0.83 -3.86
CA TYR A 46 -9.64 -1.10 -4.47
C TYR A 46 -9.47 -2.61 -4.72
N GLY A 47 -9.05 -2.95 -5.95
CA GLY A 47 -8.93 -4.33 -6.38
C GLY A 47 -10.20 -4.99 -6.91
N SER A 48 -11.28 -4.22 -7.13
CA SER A 48 -12.52 -4.77 -7.69
C SER A 48 -12.32 -5.43 -9.05
N GLY A 49 -12.99 -6.56 -9.27
CA GLY A 49 -12.95 -7.33 -10.52
C GLY A 49 -12.52 -8.77 -10.26
N ASN A 50 -12.22 -9.49 -11.33
CA ASN A 50 -11.75 -10.88 -11.20
C ASN A 50 -10.34 -10.91 -10.62
N SER A 51 -10.09 -11.91 -9.78
CA SER A 51 -8.73 -12.23 -9.32
C SER A 51 -7.81 -12.45 -10.53
N ARG A 52 -6.64 -11.83 -10.48
CA ARG A 52 -5.57 -12.02 -11.48
C ARG A 52 -4.29 -12.28 -10.72
N ASP A 53 -3.53 -13.27 -11.16
CA ASP A 53 -2.33 -13.78 -10.46
C ASP A 53 -1.30 -12.68 -10.11
N TRP A 54 -1.23 -11.63 -10.92
CA TRP A 54 -0.28 -10.54 -10.79
C TRP A 54 -0.81 -9.31 -10.03
N ALA A 55 -2.08 -9.30 -9.61
CA ALA A 55 -2.69 -8.12 -8.99
C ALA A 55 -2.03 -7.70 -7.67
N ALA A 56 -1.52 -8.66 -6.88
CA ALA A 56 -0.75 -8.38 -5.65
C ALA A 56 0.77 -8.54 -5.86
N LYS A 57 1.21 -9.51 -6.68
CA LYS A 57 2.64 -9.77 -6.96
C LYS A 57 3.30 -8.60 -7.69
N GLY A 58 2.59 -7.96 -8.64
CA GLY A 58 3.10 -6.80 -9.38
C GLY A 58 3.50 -5.66 -8.44
N PRO A 59 2.57 -5.09 -7.64
CA PRO A 59 2.89 -4.07 -6.65
C PRO A 59 4.04 -4.46 -5.70
N TYR A 60 4.07 -5.72 -5.25
CA TYR A 60 5.13 -6.21 -4.37
C TYR A 60 6.52 -6.12 -5.04
N LEU A 61 6.64 -6.58 -6.29
CA LEU A 61 7.88 -6.51 -7.05
C LEU A 61 8.27 -5.09 -7.47
N LEU A 62 7.30 -4.18 -7.57
CA LEU A 62 7.56 -2.75 -7.73
C LEU A 62 8.06 -2.10 -6.43
N GLY A 63 8.08 -2.81 -5.31
CA GLY A 63 8.59 -2.31 -4.03
C GLY A 63 7.54 -1.63 -3.15
N VAL A 64 6.25 -1.77 -3.48
CA VAL A 64 5.14 -1.27 -2.65
C VAL A 64 5.12 -2.03 -1.32
N LYS A 65 5.06 -1.27 -0.22
CA LYS A 65 5.04 -1.80 1.17
C LYS A 65 3.66 -1.75 1.81
N ALA A 66 2.85 -0.77 1.41
CA ALA A 66 1.48 -0.62 1.89
C ALA A 66 0.59 -0.03 0.79
N VAL A 67 -0.71 -0.34 0.88
CA VAL A 67 -1.75 0.38 0.15
C VAL A 67 -2.61 1.08 1.19
N LEU A 68 -2.98 2.33 0.94
CA LEU A 68 -3.93 3.09 1.75
C LEU A 68 -5.14 3.42 0.87
N ALA A 69 -6.28 2.81 1.19
CA ALA A 69 -7.50 2.89 0.40
C ALA A 69 -8.71 3.33 1.26
N GLU A 70 -9.80 3.78 0.63
CA GLU A 70 -11.06 4.00 1.36
C GLU A 70 -11.77 2.67 1.68
N SER A 71 -11.54 1.63 0.86
CA SER A 71 -12.04 0.27 1.07
C SER A 71 -11.44 -0.68 0.04
N TYR A 72 -11.42 -1.97 0.37
CA TYR A 72 -10.92 -3.04 -0.50
C TYR A 72 -12.04 -3.95 -0.99
N GLU A 73 -11.82 -4.57 -2.15
CA GLU A 73 -12.46 -5.85 -2.45
C GLU A 73 -11.80 -6.94 -1.56
N LYS A 74 -12.61 -7.84 -0.99
CA LYS A 74 -12.16 -8.78 0.04
C LYS A 74 -11.04 -9.70 -0.46
N ILE A 75 -11.23 -10.33 -1.61
CA ILE A 75 -10.26 -11.29 -2.17
C ILE A 75 -8.95 -10.58 -2.49
N HIS A 76 -9.00 -9.37 -3.06
CA HIS A 76 -7.81 -8.59 -3.34
C HIS A 76 -7.03 -8.24 -2.06
N LYS A 77 -7.72 -7.84 -0.98
CA LYS A 77 -7.10 -7.57 0.31
C LYS A 77 -6.34 -8.78 0.84
N ASP A 78 -6.98 -9.96 0.80
CA ASP A 78 -6.38 -11.22 1.25
C ASP A 78 -5.09 -11.53 0.47
N HIS A 79 -5.04 -11.24 -0.84
CA HIS A 79 -3.84 -11.40 -1.66
C HIS A 79 -2.71 -10.42 -1.32
N LEU A 80 -3.02 -9.15 -0.99
CA LEU A 80 -2.02 -8.17 -0.57
C LEU A 80 -1.35 -8.62 0.73
N ILE A 81 -2.14 -9.04 1.72
CA ILE A 81 -1.63 -9.58 2.98
C ILE A 81 -0.76 -10.82 2.71
N GLY A 82 -1.25 -11.72 1.86
CA GLY A 82 -0.56 -12.96 1.51
C GLY A 82 0.81 -12.76 0.84
N ILE A 83 1.09 -11.60 0.24
CA ILE A 83 2.40 -11.26 -0.32
C ILE A 83 3.21 -10.30 0.57
N GLY A 84 2.66 -9.89 1.72
CA GLY A 84 3.35 -9.02 2.68
C GLY A 84 3.18 -7.52 2.43
N ILE A 85 2.16 -7.10 1.66
CA ILE A 85 1.76 -5.69 1.55
C ILE A 85 0.70 -5.39 2.60
N ALA A 86 0.92 -4.35 3.41
CA ALA A 86 -0.05 -3.96 4.43
C ALA A 86 -1.29 -3.29 3.79
N PRO A 87 -2.52 -3.78 4.05
CA PRO A 87 -3.73 -3.09 3.66
C PRO A 87 -4.12 -2.07 4.75
N LEU A 88 -4.01 -0.80 4.43
CA LEU A 88 -4.43 0.31 5.27
C LEU A 88 -5.74 0.89 4.74
N GLU A 89 -6.65 1.21 5.64
CA GLU A 89 -7.90 1.90 5.34
C GLU A 89 -7.96 3.25 6.05
N PHE A 90 -8.47 4.27 5.36
CA PHE A 90 -8.85 5.52 6.02
C PHE A 90 -9.92 5.25 7.09
N LEU A 91 -10.01 6.10 8.11
CA LEU A 91 -11.11 6.01 9.07
C LEU A 91 -12.47 6.24 8.37
N PRO A 92 -13.58 5.73 8.94
CA PRO A 92 -14.91 5.91 8.37
C PRO A 92 -15.22 7.40 8.12
N GLY A 93 -15.50 7.74 6.85
CA GLY A 93 -15.79 9.11 6.43
C GLY A 93 -14.57 9.92 5.97
N GLU A 94 -13.35 9.39 6.14
CA GLU A 94 -12.12 10.03 5.67
C GLU A 94 -11.65 9.46 4.32
N ASN A 95 -10.95 10.29 3.56
CA ASN A 95 -10.24 9.90 2.34
C ASN A 95 -9.09 10.88 2.05
N ALA A 96 -8.36 10.65 0.96
CA ALA A 96 -7.27 11.53 0.57
C ALA A 96 -7.70 13.00 0.38
N ASP A 97 -8.87 13.23 -0.23
CA ASP A 97 -9.35 14.58 -0.53
C ASP A 97 -9.81 15.31 0.76
N SER A 98 -10.53 14.63 1.68
CA SER A 98 -10.97 15.19 2.96
C SER A 98 -9.81 15.49 3.92
N LEU A 99 -8.77 14.66 3.86
CA LEU A 99 -7.52 14.87 4.59
C LEU A 99 -6.55 15.80 3.85
N GLY A 100 -6.91 16.33 2.68
CA GLY A 100 -6.05 17.23 1.90
C GLY A 100 -4.68 16.62 1.54
N LEU A 101 -4.62 15.31 1.32
CA LEU A 101 -3.42 14.59 0.92
C LEU A 101 -3.25 14.73 -0.59
N SER A 102 -2.16 15.37 -1.01
CA SER A 102 -1.85 15.48 -2.43
C SER A 102 -1.23 14.21 -3.01
N GLY A 103 -0.62 13.38 -2.15
CA GLY A 103 0.17 12.21 -2.51
C GLY A 103 1.63 12.54 -2.86
N ARG A 104 2.04 13.81 -2.74
CA ARG A 104 3.44 14.27 -2.93
C ARG A 104 4.22 14.29 -1.63
N GLU A 105 3.55 14.10 -0.51
CA GLU A 105 4.16 14.04 0.80
C GLU A 105 4.92 12.72 1.00
N VAL A 106 5.90 12.72 1.91
CA VAL A 106 6.50 11.48 2.39
C VAL A 106 5.67 10.97 3.55
N PHE A 107 5.22 9.72 3.47
CA PHE A 107 4.38 9.09 4.50
C PHE A 107 5.25 8.23 5.41
N SER A 108 5.19 8.50 6.71
CA SER A 108 5.89 7.75 7.75
C SER A 108 4.87 7.00 8.60
N LEU A 109 5.07 5.68 8.72
CA LEU A 109 4.25 4.76 9.49
C LEU A 109 5.18 3.79 10.22
N SER A 110 4.78 3.36 11.41
CA SER A 110 5.43 2.26 12.11
C SER A 110 4.37 1.32 12.67
N PHE A 111 4.62 0.02 12.53
CA PHE A 111 3.79 -1.00 13.16
C PHE A 111 4.30 -1.24 14.59
N PRO A 112 3.42 -1.28 15.60
CA PRO A 112 3.81 -1.69 16.94
C PRO A 112 4.23 -3.17 16.96
N GLU A 113 4.94 -3.57 18.01
CA GLU A 113 5.39 -4.96 18.20
C GLU A 113 4.20 -5.92 18.28
N GLU A 114 3.19 -5.54 19.06
CA GLU A 114 1.92 -6.25 19.17
C GLU A 114 0.91 -5.69 18.15
N LEU A 115 0.54 -6.54 17.19
CA LEU A 115 -0.52 -6.26 16.23
C LEU A 115 -1.73 -7.10 16.58
N PHE A 116 -2.91 -6.48 16.54
CA PHE A 116 -4.20 -7.14 16.68
C PHE A 116 -5.13 -6.73 15.52
N PRO A 117 -6.17 -7.55 15.21
CA PRO A 117 -7.07 -7.27 14.09
C PRO A 117 -7.71 -5.89 14.18
N GLY A 118 -7.69 -5.14 13.08
CA GLY A 118 -8.28 -3.80 12.99
C GLY A 118 -7.59 -2.71 13.82
N ILE A 119 -6.32 -2.91 14.21
CA ILE A 119 -5.55 -1.89 14.94
C ILE A 119 -5.50 -0.57 14.18
N THR A 120 -5.66 0.54 14.90
CA THR A 120 -5.49 1.89 14.36
C THR A 120 -4.03 2.32 14.48
N LEU A 121 -3.47 2.86 13.41
CA LEU A 121 -2.09 3.34 13.30
C LEU A 121 -2.08 4.83 12.96
N ASN A 122 -1.09 5.56 13.46
CA ASN A 122 -0.87 6.96 13.08
C ASN A 122 0.10 7.03 11.88
N ILE A 123 -0.28 7.79 10.86
CA ILE A 123 0.59 8.19 9.76
C ILE A 123 0.95 9.66 9.91
N LYS A 124 2.25 9.95 9.79
CA LYS A 124 2.79 11.30 9.72
C LYS A 124 3.29 11.62 8.32
N THR A 125 3.00 12.81 7.83
CA THR A 125 3.49 13.30 6.53
C THR A 125 4.69 14.23 6.70
N SER A 126 5.50 14.38 5.65
CA SER A 126 6.56 15.40 5.60
C SER A 126 6.05 16.85 5.69
N THR A 127 4.77 17.08 5.46
CA THR A 127 4.12 18.38 5.63
C THR A 127 3.70 18.66 7.09
N GLY A 128 3.95 17.72 8.01
CA GLY A 128 3.60 17.83 9.42
C GLY A 128 2.17 17.39 9.75
N LYS A 129 1.40 16.89 8.77
CA LYS A 129 0.06 16.36 9.01
C LYS A 129 0.16 14.99 9.67
N GLU A 130 -0.71 14.75 10.64
CA GLU A 130 -0.89 13.46 11.30
C GLU A 130 -2.34 13.04 11.20
N PHE A 131 -2.58 11.76 10.88
CA PHE A 131 -3.91 11.19 10.79
C PHE A 131 -3.88 9.70 11.09
N SER A 132 -5.02 9.16 11.47
CA SER A 132 -5.16 7.75 11.84
C SER A 132 -5.68 6.93 10.66
N VAL A 133 -5.22 5.68 10.57
CA VAL A 133 -5.68 4.69 9.59
C VAL A 133 -5.89 3.36 10.30
N ILE A 134 -6.72 2.49 9.72
CA ILE A 134 -6.92 1.13 10.20
C ILE A 134 -5.99 0.20 9.43
N ALA A 135 -5.21 -0.63 10.12
CA ALA A 135 -4.56 -1.78 9.49
C ALA A 135 -5.58 -2.93 9.38
N SER A 136 -6.06 -3.18 8.18
CA SER A 136 -7.25 -3.99 7.90
C SER A 136 -7.02 -5.51 7.92
N PHE A 137 -6.19 -5.99 8.84
CA PHE A 137 -6.08 -7.41 9.16
C PHE A 137 -7.33 -7.87 9.91
N ALA A 138 -7.95 -8.96 9.46
CA ALA A 138 -9.19 -9.47 10.03
C ALA A 138 -8.98 -10.48 11.17
N ASN A 139 -7.80 -11.10 11.25
CA ASN A 139 -7.50 -12.16 12.22
C ASN A 139 -5.98 -12.33 12.41
N ASP A 140 -5.60 -13.13 13.41
CA ASP A 140 -4.19 -13.37 13.76
C ASP A 140 -3.41 -14.14 12.70
N VAL A 141 -4.09 -14.92 11.85
CA VAL A 141 -3.44 -15.64 10.74
C VAL A 141 -2.92 -14.64 9.72
N GLU A 142 -3.73 -13.67 9.31
CA GLU A 142 -3.33 -12.58 8.41
C GLU A 142 -2.15 -11.77 8.98
N ILE A 143 -2.20 -11.45 10.27
CA ILE A 143 -1.11 -10.76 10.97
C ILE A 143 0.17 -11.60 10.95
N THR A 144 0.06 -12.91 11.21
CA THR A 144 1.20 -13.84 11.18
C THR A 144 1.81 -13.90 9.78
N LEU A 145 0.98 -14.03 8.74
CA LEU A 145 1.45 -14.02 7.36
C LEU A 145 2.20 -12.72 7.03
N TYR A 146 1.64 -11.57 7.41
CA TYR A 146 2.27 -10.27 7.20
C TYR A 146 3.62 -10.15 7.94
N LYS A 147 3.68 -10.53 9.22
CA LYS A 147 4.92 -10.51 10.03
C LYS A 147 6.03 -11.39 9.43
N HIS A 148 5.66 -12.48 8.76
CA HIS A 148 6.60 -13.33 8.04
C HIS A 148 6.98 -12.81 6.64
N GLY A 149 6.43 -11.67 6.21
CA GLY A 149 6.65 -11.10 4.88
C GLY A 149 5.89 -11.84 3.77
N GLY A 150 4.77 -12.48 4.10
CA GLY A 150 3.90 -13.20 3.18
C GLY A 150 3.91 -14.72 3.35
N LEU A 151 2.96 -15.38 2.68
CA LEU A 151 2.69 -16.81 2.76
C LEU A 151 3.88 -17.66 2.32
N LEU A 152 4.54 -17.31 1.21
CA LEU A 152 5.69 -18.08 0.72
C LEU A 152 6.83 -18.07 1.73
N ASN A 153 7.11 -16.91 2.34
CA ASN A 153 8.14 -16.77 3.36
C ASN A 153 7.78 -17.51 4.66
N PHE A 154 6.50 -17.48 5.06
CA PHE A 154 6.01 -18.26 6.19
C PHE A 154 6.20 -19.76 5.99
N VAL A 155 5.82 -20.27 4.80
CA VAL A 155 5.93 -21.69 4.46
C VAL A 155 7.41 -22.11 4.36
N ALA A 156 8.23 -21.33 3.66
CA ALA A 156 9.66 -21.61 3.52
C ALA A 156 10.37 -21.74 4.89
N ARG A 157 10.06 -20.85 5.85
CA ARG A 157 10.63 -20.91 7.21
C ARG A 157 10.14 -22.08 8.07
N LYS A 158 9.04 -22.73 7.71
CA LYS A 158 8.55 -23.94 8.42
C LYS A 158 9.23 -25.22 7.96
N PHE A 159 9.83 -25.21 6.77
CA PHE A 159 10.55 -26.34 6.19
C PHE A 159 12.06 -26.24 6.35
N LEU A 160 12.55 -25.13 6.93
CA LEU A 160 13.92 -24.94 7.39
C LEU A 160 14.00 -25.25 8.89
#